data_AF-A0AA38CVS4-F1
#
_entry.id   AF-A0AA38CVS4-F1
#
_cell.length_a   1.000
_cell.length_b   1.000
_cell.length_c   1.000
_cell.angle_alpha   90.00
_cell.angle_beta   90.00
_cell.angle_gamma   90.00
#
_symmetry.space_group_name_H-M   'P 1'
#
loop_
_entity.id
_entity.type
_entity.pdbx_description
1 polymer ?
#
loop_
_entity_poly.entity_id
_entity_poly.type
_entity_poly.pdbx_seq_one_letter_code
_entity_poly.pdbx_strand_id
1 'polypeptide(L)'
;AEILSFVFPPRDDLQSTEDADIRGEDRIELTRNEASVNLSNSYGWAVYNKPVPLWVTSSRALATFSTHFPFVIGQRSDGENGYGDGLAFFMAPFDLQQPLQAVGGGLGLFNATTQNGSFYQMVAV
;
A
#
# COMPACT_ATOMS: atom_id res chain seq x y z
N ALA A 1 11.48 -23.51 -10.22
CA ALA A 1 11.08 -22.45 -9.28
C ALA A 1 10.24 -21.47 -10.10
N GLU A 2 9.04 -21.15 -9.64
CA GLU A 2 8.25 -20.08 -10.25
C GLU A 2 8.90 -18.75 -9.84
N ILE A 3 9.29 -17.93 -10.81
CA ILE A 3 9.86 -16.61 -10.57
C ILE A 3 8.79 -15.62 -11.00
N LEU A 4 8.21 -14.93 -10.03
CA LEU A 4 7.39 -13.75 -10.29
C LEU A 4 8.30 -12.53 -10.18
N SER A 5 8.49 -11.82 -11.28
CA SER A 5 9.17 -10.53 -11.31
C SER A 5 8.29 -9.54 -12.04
N PHE A 6 7.97 -8.45 -11.37
CA PHE A 6 7.34 -7.29 -11.99
C PHE A 6 8.19 -6.08 -11.59
N VAL A 7 8.64 -5.32 -12.59
CA VAL A 7 9.25 -4.01 -12.38
C VAL A 7 8.14 -3.03 -12.59
N PHE A 8 7.73 -2.33 -11.53
CA PHE A 8 6.54 -1.49 -11.51
C PHE A 8 6.43 -0.61 -12.79
N PRO A 9 5.31 -0.73 -13.54
CA PRO A 9 5.24 -1.66 -14.68
C PRO A 9 4.24 -1.21 -15.78
N PRO A 10 3.91 -2.09 -16.75
CA PRO A 10 2.60 -2.08 -17.42
C PRO A 10 1.44 -2.17 -16.38
N ARG A 11 0.48 -1.24 -16.44
CA ARG A 11 -0.49 -0.93 -15.37
C ARG A 11 -1.65 -1.92 -15.13
N ASP A 12 -1.90 -2.85 -16.05
CA ASP A 12 -3.12 -3.69 -16.03
C ASP A 12 -3.19 -4.64 -14.82
N ASP A 13 -2.06 -4.84 -14.14
CA ASP A 13 -1.94 -5.73 -13.00
C ASP A 13 -2.05 -5.01 -11.65
N LEU A 14 -2.41 -3.73 -11.63
CA LEU A 14 -2.53 -2.92 -10.41
C LEU A 14 -3.96 -2.49 -10.16
N GLN A 15 -4.34 -2.55 -8.89
CA GLN A 15 -5.60 -2.00 -8.40
C GLN A 15 -5.31 -0.95 -7.36
N SER A 16 -5.93 0.22 -7.51
CA SER A 16 -5.93 1.25 -6.48
C SER A 16 -7.25 1.24 -5.71
N THR A 17 -7.20 1.67 -4.46
CA THR A 17 -8.34 1.74 -3.55
C THR A 17 -8.36 3.06 -2.79
N GLU A 18 -9.55 3.44 -2.30
CA GLU A 18 -9.79 4.70 -1.60
C GLU A 18 -9.27 5.91 -2.39
N ASP A 19 -8.37 6.71 -1.81
CA ASP A 19 -7.84 7.92 -2.42
C ASP A 19 -6.66 7.67 -3.39
N ALA A 20 -6.18 6.42 -3.51
CA ALA A 20 -5.04 6.12 -4.36
C ALA A 20 -5.42 6.23 -5.86
N ASP A 21 -4.58 6.92 -6.62
CA ASP A 21 -4.74 7.08 -8.06
C ASP A 21 -3.45 6.76 -8.83
N ILE A 22 -3.60 6.05 -9.94
CA ILE A 22 -2.52 5.67 -10.84
C ILE A 22 -2.43 6.71 -11.95
N ARG A 23 -1.70 7.79 -11.66
CA ARG A 23 -1.64 9.01 -12.48
C ARG A 23 -0.58 8.93 -13.56
N GLY A 24 -1.01 8.92 -14.83
CA GLY A 24 -0.06 8.92 -15.95
C GLY A 24 0.90 7.73 -15.88
N GLU A 25 1.91 7.69 -16.76
CA GLU A 25 2.76 6.49 -16.89
C GLU A 25 3.85 6.36 -15.82
N ASP A 26 4.01 7.37 -14.96
CA ASP A 26 5.24 7.58 -14.19
C ASP A 26 5.07 7.56 -12.67
N ARG A 27 3.83 7.65 -12.15
CA ARG A 27 3.64 7.71 -10.69
C ARG A 27 2.32 7.13 -10.19
N ILE A 28 2.36 6.76 -8.91
CA ILE A 28 1.19 6.47 -8.10
C ILE A 28 1.09 7.57 -7.05
N GLU A 29 -0.09 8.13 -6.90
CA GLU A 29 -0.42 9.01 -5.78
C GLU A 29 -1.24 8.18 -4.79
N LEU A 30 -0.65 7.81 -3.65
CA LEU A 30 -1.31 6.96 -2.64
C LEU A 30 -2.28 7.75 -1.74
N THR A 31 -2.12 9.07 -1.71
CA THR A 31 -2.97 10.01 -0.99
C THR A 31 -3.36 11.15 -1.92
N ARG A 32 -4.47 11.84 -1.60
CA ARG A 32 -4.93 13.01 -2.33
C ARG A 32 -3.81 14.05 -2.43
N ASN A 33 -3.65 14.60 -3.63
CA ASN A 33 -2.61 15.58 -3.95
C ASN A 33 -3.15 16.76 -4.80
N GLU A 34 -4.46 16.99 -4.80
CA GLU A 34 -5.07 18.07 -5.57
C GLU A 34 -5.17 19.37 -4.77
N ALA A 35 -4.83 20.51 -5.38
CA ALA A 35 -4.81 21.80 -4.69
C ALA A 35 -6.17 22.23 -4.12
N SER A 36 -7.25 21.80 -4.76
CA SER A 36 -8.64 22.20 -4.48
C SER A 36 -9.38 21.29 -3.50
N VAL A 37 -8.75 20.25 -2.96
CA VAL A 37 -9.40 19.31 -2.04
C VAL A 37 -8.72 19.32 -0.66
N ASN A 38 -9.49 18.97 0.37
CA ASN A 38 -8.93 18.76 1.71
C ASN A 38 -8.02 17.53 1.68
N LEU A 39 -6.77 17.65 2.11
CA LEU A 39 -5.79 16.55 2.09
C LEU A 39 -5.73 15.74 3.39
N SER A 40 -6.38 16.21 4.45
CA SER A 40 -6.42 15.53 5.74
C SER A 40 -7.18 14.20 5.65
N ASN A 41 -6.77 13.24 6.48
CA ASN A 41 -7.39 11.90 6.57
C ASN A 41 -7.41 11.14 5.24
N SER A 42 -6.40 11.38 4.38
CA SER A 42 -6.25 10.66 3.12
C SER A 42 -5.43 9.39 3.29
N TYR A 43 -5.88 8.31 2.67
CA TYR A 43 -5.23 7.00 2.68
C TYR A 43 -5.68 6.21 1.45
N GLY A 44 -4.82 5.33 0.95
CA GLY A 44 -5.12 4.51 -0.22
C GLY A 44 -4.06 3.45 -0.44
N TRP A 45 -4.44 2.37 -1.13
CA TRP A 45 -3.52 1.30 -1.50
C TRP A 45 -3.32 1.27 -3.01
N ALA A 46 -2.15 0.81 -3.43
CA ALA A 46 -1.92 0.29 -4.77
C ALA A 46 -1.39 -1.13 -4.63
N VAL A 47 -2.20 -2.11 -5.05
CA VAL A 47 -1.92 -3.54 -4.86
C VAL A 47 -1.81 -4.26 -6.20
N TYR A 48 -0.95 -5.27 -6.23
CA TYR A 48 -0.88 -6.20 -7.35
C TYR A 48 -2.12 -7.10 -7.35
N ASN A 49 -2.82 -7.16 -8.48
CA ASN A 49 -4.17 -7.73 -8.57
C ASN A 49 -4.21 -9.24 -8.84
N LYS A 50 -3.07 -9.93 -8.73
CA LYS A 50 -2.98 -11.40 -8.83
C LYS A 50 -2.37 -12.00 -7.56
N PRO A 51 -2.78 -13.22 -7.16
CA PRO A 51 -2.20 -13.90 -6.02
C PRO A 51 -0.69 -14.10 -6.18
N VAL A 52 0.07 -13.92 -5.09
CA VAL A 52 1.50 -14.19 -5.03
C VAL A 52 1.75 -15.36 -4.06
N PRO A 53 2.12 -16.56 -4.55
CA PRO A 53 2.42 -17.69 -3.67
C PRO A 53 3.70 -17.45 -2.87
N LEU A 54 3.57 -17.27 -1.55
CA LEU A 54 4.72 -17.04 -0.66
C LEU A 54 5.34 -18.32 -0.09
N TRP A 55 4.59 -19.43 -0.09
CA TRP A 55 5.09 -20.75 0.32
C TRP A 55 4.27 -21.89 -0.27
N VAL A 56 4.86 -23.08 -0.30
CA VAL A 56 4.18 -24.34 -0.66
C VAL A 56 4.24 -25.29 0.53
N THR A 57 3.09 -25.63 1.10
CA THR A 57 3.01 -26.42 2.35
C THR A 57 3.57 -27.84 2.20
N SER A 58 3.35 -28.49 1.06
CA SER A 58 3.79 -29.87 0.80
C SER A 58 5.31 -30.01 0.73
N SER A 59 6.01 -29.01 0.18
CA SER A 59 7.47 -29.01 0.03
C SER A 59 8.20 -28.20 1.10
N ARG A 60 7.47 -27.46 1.95
CA ARG A 60 8.01 -26.45 2.89
C ARG A 60 8.89 -25.40 2.21
N ALA A 61 8.73 -25.20 0.90
CA ALA A 61 9.47 -24.19 0.16
C ALA A 61 8.91 -22.80 0.49
N LEU A 62 9.80 -21.84 0.73
CA LEU A 62 9.48 -20.44 0.96
C LEU A 62 9.92 -19.60 -0.26
N ALA A 63 9.13 -18.59 -0.60
CA ALA A 63 9.52 -17.59 -1.58
C ALA A 63 10.55 -16.63 -0.97
N THR A 64 11.49 -16.19 -1.80
CA THR A 64 12.32 -15.01 -1.52
C THR A 64 11.83 -13.88 -2.40
N PHE A 65 11.84 -12.65 -1.87
CA PHE A 65 11.44 -11.48 -2.63
C PHE A 65 12.42 -10.34 -2.41
N SER A 66 12.51 -9.46 -3.40
CA SER A 66 13.19 -8.18 -3.31
C SER A 66 12.28 -7.16 -3.96
N THR A 67 12.08 -6.03 -3.29
CA THR A 67 11.29 -4.92 -3.81
C THR A 67 12.14 -3.67 -3.77
N HIS A 68 11.93 -2.80 -4.76
CA HIS A 68 12.55 -1.50 -4.85
C HIS A 68 11.54 -0.54 -5.45
N PHE A 69 11.18 0.49 -4.70
CA PHE A 69 10.28 1.54 -5.14
C PHE A 69 10.86 2.90 -4.72
N PRO A 70 11.20 3.78 -5.67
CA PRO A 70 11.49 5.16 -5.31
C PRO A 70 10.19 5.85 -4.89
N PHE A 71 10.27 6.70 -3.87
CA PHE A 71 9.12 7.46 -3.40
C PHE A 71 9.51 8.92 -3.12
N VAL A 72 8.51 9.80 -3.15
CA VAL A 72 8.66 11.21 -2.80
C VAL A 72 7.55 11.56 -1.82
N ILE A 73 7.92 12.14 -0.67
CA ILE A 73 7.00 12.76 0.27
C ILE A 73 7.24 14.27 0.18
N GLY A 74 6.26 14.99 -0.39
CA GLY A 74 6.31 16.44 -0.55
C GLY A 74 5.55 17.15 0.57
N GLN A 75 6.06 18.30 1.00
CA GLN A 75 5.35 19.21 1.90
C GLN A 75 4.59 20.26 1.09
N ARG A 76 3.38 20.65 1.52
CA ARG A 76 2.74 21.84 0.98
C ARG A 76 3.41 23.11 1.50
N SER A 77 3.61 24.04 0.58
CA SER A 77 4.25 25.34 0.84
C SER A 77 3.33 26.34 1.57
N ASP A 78 2.10 25.96 1.93
CA ASP A 78 1.13 26.82 2.61
C ASP A 78 1.33 26.93 4.13
N GLY A 79 2.39 26.31 4.66
CA GLY A 79 2.85 26.58 6.03
C GLY A 79 2.08 25.84 7.12
N GLU A 80 1.25 24.85 6.76
CA GLU A 80 0.73 23.91 7.76
C GLU A 80 1.88 23.08 8.33
N ASN A 81 2.20 23.33 9.60
CA ASN A 81 3.24 22.65 10.34
C ASN A 81 2.74 21.26 10.79
N GLY A 82 2.84 20.27 9.91
CA GLY A 82 2.57 18.88 10.25
C GLY A 82 3.13 17.93 9.22
N TYR A 83 4.02 17.03 9.64
CA TYR A 83 4.41 15.86 8.87
C TYR A 83 3.55 14.69 9.37
N GLY A 84 2.83 14.07 8.46
CA GLY A 84 2.12 12.83 8.74
C GLY A 84 1.48 12.27 7.47
N ASP A 85 1.29 10.96 7.35
CA ASP A 85 1.61 9.94 8.37
C ASP A 85 2.73 8.98 7.95
N GLY A 86 2.86 8.67 6.66
CA GLY A 86 3.96 7.86 6.13
C GLY A 86 3.58 7.04 4.91
N LEU A 87 4.41 6.04 4.64
CA LEU A 87 4.27 5.06 3.56
C LEU A 87 4.66 3.69 4.10
N ALA A 88 4.00 2.64 3.62
CA ALA A 88 4.40 1.27 3.92
C ALA A 88 4.33 0.38 2.67
N PHE A 89 5.26 -0.56 2.57
CA PHE A 89 5.11 -1.74 1.70
C PHE A 89 4.53 -2.87 2.54
N PHE A 90 3.49 -3.53 2.05
CA PHE A 90 2.84 -4.60 2.80
C PHE A 90 2.58 -5.86 1.97
N MET A 91 2.43 -6.98 2.66
CA MET A 91 1.91 -8.23 2.13
C MET A 91 0.75 -8.69 3.01
N ALA A 92 -0.34 -9.12 2.37
CA ALA A 92 -1.59 -9.50 3.01
C ALA A 92 -2.25 -10.68 2.28
N PRO A 93 -3.24 -11.35 2.89
CA PRO A 93 -4.11 -12.28 2.18
C PRO A 93 -4.73 -11.61 0.95
N PHE A 94 -4.82 -12.36 -0.15
CA PHE A 94 -5.24 -11.81 -1.44
C PHE A 94 -6.67 -11.22 -1.43
N ASP A 95 -7.53 -11.74 -0.57
CA ASP A 95 -8.92 -11.33 -0.37
C ASP A 95 -9.10 -10.37 0.83
N LEU A 96 -8.00 -9.84 1.39
CA LEU A 96 -8.08 -8.89 2.50
C LEU A 96 -8.78 -7.60 2.06
N GLN A 97 -9.84 -7.25 2.78
CA GLN A 97 -10.49 -5.95 2.62
C GLN A 97 -9.74 -4.88 3.41
N GLN A 98 -9.57 -3.71 2.79
CA GLN A 98 -8.95 -2.57 3.43
C GLN A 98 -9.76 -2.14 4.67
N PRO A 99 -9.12 -1.96 5.84
CA PRO A 99 -9.84 -1.58 7.05
C PRO A 99 -10.40 -0.17 6.94
N LEU A 100 -11.67 -0.02 7.33
CA LEU A 100 -12.34 1.28 7.37
C LEU A 100 -11.62 2.21 8.35
N GLN A 101 -11.49 3.48 7.96
CA GLN A 101 -10.96 4.58 8.79
C GLN A 101 -9.54 4.32 9.33
N ALA A 102 -8.70 3.61 8.58
CA ALA A 102 -7.28 3.39 8.90
C ALA A 102 -6.41 4.64 8.62
N VAL A 103 -6.90 5.83 8.95
CA VAL A 103 -6.23 7.11 8.70
C VAL A 103 -5.13 7.38 9.74
N GLY A 104 -4.31 8.39 9.51
CA GLY A 104 -3.31 8.79 10.50
C GLY A 104 -2.15 7.78 10.59
N GLY A 105 -1.57 7.66 11.77
CA GLY A 105 -0.49 6.71 12.08
C GLY A 105 -0.84 5.22 11.87
N GLY A 106 -2.07 4.90 11.46
CA GLY A 106 -2.45 3.57 10.96
C GLY A 106 -1.98 3.27 9.53
N LEU A 107 -1.48 4.26 8.79
CA LEU A 107 -0.91 4.15 7.43
C LEU A 107 -1.85 3.53 6.38
N GLY A 108 -3.16 3.59 6.59
CA GLY A 108 -4.14 2.89 5.75
C GLY A 108 -4.18 1.38 5.98
N LEU A 109 -3.37 0.83 6.89
CA LEU A 109 -3.23 -0.61 7.14
C LEU A 109 -3.93 -1.08 8.42
N PHE A 110 -3.98 -0.23 9.43
CA PHE A 110 -4.53 -0.58 10.73
C PHE A 110 -5.42 0.53 11.29
N ASN A 111 -6.45 0.13 12.04
CA ASN A 111 -7.25 1.02 12.88
C ASN A 111 -7.23 0.49 14.34
N ALA A 112 -7.87 1.22 15.26
CA ALA A 112 -7.87 0.88 16.68
C ALA A 112 -8.39 -0.54 17.02
N THR A 113 -9.18 -1.17 16.13
CA THR A 113 -9.71 -2.52 16.33
C THR A 113 -8.88 -3.60 15.64
N THR A 114 -8.03 -3.24 14.66
CA THR A 114 -7.26 -4.20 13.86
C THR A 114 -5.78 -4.32 14.26
N GLN A 115 -5.25 -3.33 15.00
CA GLN A 115 -3.84 -3.29 15.41
C GLN A 115 -3.36 -4.48 16.27
N ASN A 116 -4.27 -5.20 16.94
CA ASN A 116 -3.89 -6.26 17.89
C ASN A 116 -4.69 -7.56 17.72
N GLY A 117 -5.36 -7.72 16.56
CA GLY A 117 -6.13 -8.91 16.25
C GLY A 117 -5.28 -9.96 15.55
N SER A 118 -5.26 -11.19 16.06
CA SER A 118 -4.65 -12.36 15.38
C SER A 118 -5.27 -12.68 14.01
N PHE A 119 -6.36 -11.99 13.64
CA PHE A 119 -7.06 -12.10 12.37
C PHE A 119 -6.41 -11.28 11.24
N TYR A 120 -5.52 -10.32 11.55
CA TYR A 120 -4.83 -9.51 10.53
C TYR A 120 -3.47 -10.13 10.20
N GLN A 121 -3.45 -10.99 9.19
CA GLN A 121 -2.25 -11.67 8.69
C GLN A 121 -1.46 -10.78 7.71
N MET A 122 -1.12 -9.57 8.14
CA MET A 122 -0.39 -8.61 7.34
C MET A 122 1.02 -8.39 7.90
N VAL A 123 2.00 -8.26 7.01
CA VAL A 123 3.32 -7.71 7.34
C VAL A 123 3.51 -6.41 6.58
N ALA A 124 4.11 -5.42 7.23
CA ALA A 124 4.36 -4.10 6.66
C ALA A 124 5.74 -3.57 7.07
N VAL A 125 6.39 -2.81 6.18
CA VAL A 125 7.68 -2.13 6.41
C VAL A 125 7.61 -0.68 5.99
#